data_AF-A0A960B241-F1
#
_entry.id   AF-A0A960B241-F1
#
_cell.length_a   1.000
_cell.length_b   1.000
_cell.length_c   1.000
_cell.angle_alpha   90.00
_cell.angle_beta   90.00
_cell.angle_gamma   90.00
#
_symmetry.space_group_name_H-M   'P 1'
#
loop_
_entity.id
_entity.type
_entity.pdbx_description
1 polymer ?
#
loop_
_entity_poly.entity_id
_entity_poly.type
_entity_poly.pdbx_seq_one_letter_code
_entity_poly.pdbx_strand_id
1 'polypeptide(L)' 'MKFVPPNDFGVLDHDVTLPTGAVVTNPLRVLAHPEGSEVVFTLRQLDMSDEDFERDAALVVADLARLKVILEGHPA' A
#
# COMPACT_ATOMS: atom_id res chain seq x y z
N MET A 1 -3.18 -11.69 -4.22
CA MET A 1 -1.97 -10.84 -4.34
C MET A 1 -0.74 -11.62 -3.91
N LYS A 2 0.45 -11.21 -4.37
CA LYS A 2 1.72 -11.87 -4.05
C LYS A 2 2.74 -10.82 -3.61
N PHE A 3 3.25 -10.94 -2.38
CA PHE A 3 4.33 -10.08 -1.88
C PHE A 3 5.71 -10.57 -2.33
N VAL A 4 6.68 -9.64 -2.33
CA VAL A 4 8.09 -10.00 -2.24
C VAL A 4 8.38 -10.82 -0.97
N PRO A 5 9.43 -11.66 -0.95
CA PRO A 5 9.82 -12.38 0.26
C PRO A 5 10.16 -11.43 1.42
N PRO A 6 10.02 -11.88 2.68
CA PRO A 6 10.49 -11.13 3.84
C PRO A 6 11.96 -10.73 3.69
N ASN A 7 12.28 -9.49 4.03
CA ASN A 7 13.58 -8.90 3.85
C ASN A 7 13.82 -7.79 4.89
N ASP A 8 15.09 -7.48 5.13
CA ASP A 8 15.51 -6.48 6.12
C ASP A 8 15.51 -5.05 5.56
N PHE A 9 15.09 -4.85 4.31
CA PHE A 9 15.14 -3.56 3.61
C PHE A 9 13.84 -2.75 3.70
N GLY A 10 12.83 -3.27 4.41
CA GLY A 10 11.52 -2.62 4.53
C GLY A 10 10.73 -2.59 3.22
N VAL A 11 10.99 -3.52 2.29
CA VAL A 11 10.28 -3.61 1.01
C VAL A 11 9.13 -4.61 1.12
N LEU A 12 7.90 -4.14 0.89
CA LEU A 12 6.65 -4.91 0.92
C LEU A 12 5.90 -4.81 -0.42
N ASP A 13 6.63 -4.52 -1.50
CA ASP A 13 6.08 -4.49 -2.85
C ASP A 13 5.27 -5.77 -3.13
N HIS A 14 4.12 -5.61 -3.77
CA HIS A 14 3.24 -6.74 -4.05
C HIS A 14 2.52 -6.61 -5.38
N ASP A 15 2.27 -7.76 -5.98
CA ASP A 15 1.55 -7.90 -7.23
C ASP A 15 0.08 -8.18 -6.98
N VAL A 16 -0.78 -7.39 -7.62
CA VAL A 16 -2.22 -7.60 -7.70
C VAL A 16 -2.56 -8.04 -9.11
N THR A 17 -3.19 -9.20 -9.23
CA THR A 17 -3.76 -9.68 -10.48
C THR A 17 -5.18 -9.13 -10.60
N LEU A 18 -5.41 -8.29 -11.61
CA LEU A 18 -6.73 -7.74 -11.93
C LEU A 18 -7.63 -8.84 -12.52
N PRO A 19 -8.96 -8.67 -12.52
CA PRO A 19 -9.89 -9.61 -13.16
C PRO A 19 -9.60 -9.86 -14.64
N THR A 20 -8.95 -8.91 -15.31
CA THR A 20 -8.49 -8.99 -16.71
C THR A 20 -7.28 -9.91 -16.90
N GLY A 21 -6.64 -10.36 -15.83
CA GLY A 21 -5.38 -11.11 -15.85
C GLY A 21 -4.12 -10.23 -15.87
N ALA A 22 -4.28 -8.90 -16.03
CA ALA A 22 -3.16 -7.97 -15.91
C ALA A 22 -2.59 -7.98 -14.48
N VAL A 23 -1.27 -7.84 -14.36
CA VAL A 23 -0.58 -7.77 -13.08
C VAL A 23 -0.10 -6.34 -12.86
N VAL A 24 -0.50 -5.76 -11.72
CA VAL A 24 -0.06 -4.44 -11.27
C VAL A 24 0.82 -4.63 -10.04
N THR A 25 2.05 -4.14 -10.11
CA THR A 25 2.95 -4.09 -8.95
C THR A 25 2.70 -2.81 -8.17
N ASN A 26 2.37 -2.94 -6.88
CA ASN A 26 2.18 -1.86 -5.94
C ASN A 26 3.41 -1.75 -5.04
N PRO A 27 4.24 -0.70 -5.19
CA PRO A 27 5.32 -0.45 -4.26
C PRO A 27 4.78 -0.06 -2.89
N LEU A 28 5.24 -0.76 -1.86
CA LEU A 28 4.92 -0.48 -0.46
C LEU A 28 6.19 -0.60 0.36
N ARG A 29 6.54 0.48 1.08
CA ARG A 29 7.80 0.56 1.82
C ARG A 29 7.57 1.00 3.24
N VAL A 30 8.35 0.44 4.15
CA VAL A 30 8.45 0.90 5.53
C VAL A 30 9.82 1.54 5.69
N LEU A 31 9.81 2.83 6.03
CA LEU A 31 11.01 3.63 6.24
C LEU A 31 11.19 3.89 7.74
N ALA A 32 12.45 3.91 8.19
CA ALA A 32 12.77 4.33 9.55
C ALA A 32 12.43 5.82 9.72
N HIS A 33 11.69 6.14 10.79
CA HIS A 33 11.35 7.51 11.16
C HIS A 33 11.72 7.74 12.63
N PRO A 34 12.18 8.93 13.05
CA PRO A 34 12.58 9.18 14.44
C PRO A 34 11.50 8.86 15.49
N GLU A 35 10.23 8.96 15.12
CA GLU A 35 9.07 8.69 15.98
C GLU A 35 8.44 7.31 15.78
N GLY A 36 9.07 6.43 14.99
CA GLY A 36 8.57 5.09 14.68
C GLY A 36 8.91 4.68 13.25
N SER A 37 7.89 4.59 12.40
CA SER A 37 8.04 4.22 11.00
C SER A 37 7.13 5.02 10.10
N GLU A 38 7.58 5.29 8.89
CA GLU A 38 6.75 5.83 7.82
C GLU A 38 6.41 4.72 6.82
N VAL A 39 5.12 4.53 6.54
CA VAL A 39 4.64 3.54 5.58
C VAL A 39 4.21 4.27 4.31
N VAL A 40 4.90 4.00 3.20
CA VAL A 40 4.67 4.66 1.91
C VAL A 40 4.09 3.66 0.93
N PHE A 41 2.85 3.90 0.49
CA PHE A 41 2.22 3.19 -0.62
C PHE A 41 2.29 4.06 -1.87
N THR A 42 2.79 3.51 -2.99
CA THR A 42 2.84 4.22 -4.27
C THR A 42 1.69 3.77 -5.17
N LEU A 43 0.67 4.60 -5.32
CA LEU A 43 -0.41 4.39 -6.30
C LEU A 43 -0.03 5.06 -7.63
N ARG A 44 -0.27 4.36 -8.75
CA ARG A 44 0.00 4.88 -10.10
C ARG A 44 -1.29 4.86 -10.91
N GLN A 45 -1.59 5.99 -11.52
CA GLN A 45 -2.67 6.12 -12.48
C GLN A 45 -2.23 5.51 -13.82
N LEU A 46 -2.48 4.21 -13.99
CA LEU A 46 -2.21 3.49 -15.24
C LEU A 46 -3.33 3.83 -16.26
N ASP A 47 -4.00 2.82 -16.83
CA ASP A 47 -5.14 3.02 -17.74
C ASP A 47 -6.45 3.37 -16.99
N MET A 48 -6.33 3.99 -15.80
CA MET A 48 -7.44 4.35 -14.93
C MET A 48 -7.93 5.78 -15.23
N SER A 49 -9.25 5.99 -15.14
CA SER A 49 -9.80 7.33 -15.14
C SER A 49 -9.36 8.12 -13.89
N ASP A 50 -9.44 9.46 -13.94
CA ASP A 50 -9.16 10.31 -12.78
C ASP A 50 -10.08 9.98 -11.59
N GLU A 51 -11.36 9.69 -11.86
CA GLU A 51 -12.34 9.33 -10.83
C GLU A 51 -12.00 8.00 -10.16
N ASP A 52 -11.60 7.00 -10.95
CA ASP A 52 -11.19 5.70 -10.41
C ASP A 52 -9.91 5.83 -9.60
N PHE A 53 -8.95 6.64 -10.06
CA PHE A 53 -7.70 6.88 -9.36
C PHE A 53 -7.91 7.58 -8.01
N GLU A 54 -8.75 8.62 -7.97
CA GLU A 54 -9.06 9.34 -6.73
C GLU A 54 -9.80 8.45 -5.73
N ARG A 55 -10.75 7.63 -6.22
CA ARG A 55 -11.44 6.66 -5.37
C ARG A 55 -10.47 5.64 -4.78
N ASP A 56 -9.56 5.10 -5.59
CA ASP A 56 -8.57 4.14 -5.11
C ASP A 56 -7.57 4.78 -4.15
N ALA A 57 -7.17 6.04 -4.38
CA ALA A 57 -6.33 6.80 -3.45
C ALA A 57 -7.02 6.97 -2.08
N ALA A 58 -8.31 7.30 -2.06
CA ALA A 58 -9.07 7.41 -0.82
C ALA A 58 -9.16 6.08 -0.06
N LEU A 59 -9.31 4.96 -0.76
CA LEU A 59 -9.28 3.62 -0.16
C LEU A 59 -7.92 3.29 0.44
N VAL A 60 -6.82 3.57 -0.28
CA VAL A 60 -5.45 3.38 0.22
C VAL A 60 -5.21 4.21 1.48
N VAL A 61 -5.67 5.47 1.50
CA VAL A 61 -5.55 6.33 2.69
C VAL A 61 -6.30 5.74 3.89
N ALA A 62 -7.53 5.26 3.69
CA ALA A 62 -8.31 4.62 4.74
C ALA A 62 -7.62 3.35 5.27
N ASP A 63 -7.05 2.53 4.39
CA ASP A 63 -6.32 1.33 4.77
C ASP A 63 -5.04 1.64 5.54
N LEU A 64 -4.26 2.65 5.14
CA LEU A 64 -3.07 3.09 5.88
C LEU A 64 -3.43 3.64 7.27
N ALA A 65 -4.53 4.38 7.39
CA ALA A 65 -5.03 4.84 8.68
C ALA A 65 -5.42 3.67 9.58
N ARG A 66 -6.11 2.66 9.04
CA ARG A 66 -6.46 1.44 9.77
C ARG A 66 -5.23 0.64 10.17
N LEU A 67 -4.23 0.53 9.29
CA LEU A 67 -2.97 -0.14 9.56
C LEU A 67 -2.25 0.49 10.75
N LYS A 68 -2.18 1.84 10.80
CA LYS A 68 -1.61 2.58 11.93
C LYS A 68 -2.30 2.20 13.25
N VAL A 69 -3.63 2.22 13.29
CA VAL A 69 -4.41 1.85 14.48
C VAL A 69 -4.08 0.43 14.96
N ILE A 70 -4.03 -0.54 14.03
CA ILE A 70 -3.69 -1.94 14.33
C ILE A 70 -2.28 -2.06 14.90
N LEU A 71 -1.29 -1.43 14.27
CA LEU A 71 0.12 -1.54 14.66
C LEU A 71 0.43 -0.82 15.97
N GLU A 72 -0.26 0.28 16.25
CA GLU A 72 -0.08 1.04 17.48
C GLU A 72 -0.92 0.50 18.65
N GLY A 73 -1.69 -0.56 18.43
CA GLY A 73 -2.49 -1.21 19.48
C GLY A 73 -3.64 -0.34 20.01
N HIS A 74 -4.06 0.66 19.25
CA HIS A 74 -5.23 1.47 19.60
C HIS A 74 -6.49 0.71 19.13
N PRO A 75 -7.47 0.44 20.00
CA PRO A 75 -8.73 -0.15 19.55
C PRO A 75 -9.44 0.81 18.59
N ALA A 76 -10.00 0.26 17.51
CA ALA A 76 -10.80 0.97 16.51
C ALA A 76 -12.13 1.49 17.07
#